data_AF-A0A6C0C748-F1
#
_entry.id   AF-A0A6C0C748-F1
#
_cell.length_a   1.000
_cell.length_b   1.000
_cell.length_c   1.000
_cell.angle_alpha   90.00
_cell.angle_beta   90.00
_cell.angle_gamma   90.00
#
_symmetry.space_group_name_H-M   'P 1'
#
loop_
_entity.id
_entity.type
_entity.pdbx_description
1 polymer ?
#
loop_
_entity_poly.entity_id
_entity_poly.type
_entity_poly.pdbx_seq_one_letter_code
_entity_poly.pdbx_strand_id
1 'polypeptide(L)'
;MNNQNVKVSPSPTDNLYQPMFQQNPVYYQNNMPFAANVGTMPLNQGNYNTVFRPNKQAKFNGEQPKAMFNNGGFINRGGLIDNNLYDILLHEEIREYSVLIDSKDRNYQMYPNPFRYDVKFSPAPRSREKVDGKYTTYEDPNPIINEAFTNVRYIVLEDIILPNFTKIYSVNKKKTRENGIVDIVKDWKIDKTRPLTEYLYVVLNIAEYNDVNIRSTNDVLSDSFATIYFDEFTSGTHYAGTTNNGIKIFQQDQLASITNWKISFCDPYGVPLSCKHLDKNIKSNFECLCDANNEDGDDEYPICFRHNLFHPLNPLFQHHLHFRVGVVEPRLGKMTFS
;
A
#
# COMPACT_ATOMS: atom_id res chain seq x y z
N MET A 1 -36.05 11.20 -55.01
CA MET A 1 -34.89 11.57 -54.20
C MET A 1 -34.44 10.32 -53.47
N ASN A 2 -33.25 9.81 -53.80
CA ASN A 2 -32.74 8.50 -53.37
C ASN A 2 -32.15 8.57 -51.96
N ASN A 3 -32.64 7.74 -51.04
CA ASN A 3 -32.03 7.50 -49.74
C ASN A 3 -30.86 6.53 -49.90
N GLN A 4 -29.63 7.03 -49.75
CA GLN A 4 -28.44 6.20 -49.62
C GLN A 4 -28.18 5.92 -48.13
N ASN A 5 -28.29 4.63 -47.76
CA ASN A 5 -27.82 4.11 -46.48
C ASN A 5 -26.28 4.08 -46.48
N VAL A 6 -25.66 4.95 -45.69
CA VAL A 6 -24.22 4.93 -45.42
C VAL A 6 -23.93 3.84 -44.40
N LYS A 7 -23.25 2.78 -44.85
CA LYS A 7 -22.74 1.69 -44.02
C LYS A 7 -21.44 2.17 -43.35
N VAL A 8 -21.47 2.44 -42.05
CA VAL A 8 -20.29 2.80 -41.25
C VAL A 8 -19.59 1.50 -40.85
N SER A 9 -18.33 1.37 -41.24
CA SER A 9 -17.42 0.28 -40.83
C SER A 9 -16.87 0.54 -39.42
N PRO A 10 -16.88 -0.44 -38.50
CA PRO A 10 -16.32 -0.28 -37.16
C PRO A 10 -14.78 -0.21 -37.20
N SER A 11 -14.21 0.59 -36.29
CA SER A 11 -12.76 0.75 -36.12
C SER A 11 -12.11 -0.48 -35.46
N PRO A 12 -10.79 -0.71 -35.64
CA PRO A 12 -10.14 -1.95 -35.22
C PRO A 12 -9.88 -2.11 -33.70
N THR A 13 -10.49 -1.30 -32.83
CA THR A 13 -10.09 -1.21 -31.41
C THR A 13 -11.05 -1.84 -30.40
N ASP A 14 -12.16 -2.45 -30.84
CA ASP A 14 -13.23 -2.94 -29.95
C ASP A 14 -13.17 -4.45 -29.61
N ASN A 15 -12.08 -5.15 -29.93
CA ASN A 15 -11.97 -6.61 -29.72
C ASN A 15 -11.23 -7.06 -28.44
N LEU A 16 -10.98 -6.18 -27.47
CA LEU A 16 -10.25 -6.55 -26.23
C LEU A 16 -11.13 -6.84 -25.00
N TYR A 17 -12.46 -6.87 -25.15
CA TYR A 17 -13.37 -7.31 -24.10
C TYR A 17 -14.15 -8.55 -24.54
N GLN A 18 -13.53 -9.72 -24.43
CA GLN A 18 -14.28 -10.97 -24.36
C GLN A 18 -14.27 -11.50 -22.92
N PRO A 19 -15.44 -11.70 -22.29
CA PRO A 19 -15.51 -12.38 -20.99
C PRO A 19 -15.06 -13.84 -21.14
N MET A 20 -14.20 -14.30 -20.24
CA MET A 20 -13.60 -15.66 -20.20
C MET A 20 -14.59 -16.79 -19.84
N PHE A 21 -15.86 -16.68 -20.19
CA PHE A 21 -16.85 -17.76 -20.01
C PHE A 21 -17.17 -18.44 -21.34
N GLN A 22 -16.14 -18.97 -22.01
CA GLN A 22 -16.30 -19.90 -23.13
C GLN A 22 -14.95 -20.56 -23.47
N GLN A 23 -14.40 -21.33 -22.53
CA GLN A 23 -13.35 -22.30 -22.85
C GLN A 23 -13.94 -23.72 -22.85
N ASN A 24 -13.75 -24.39 -23.98
CA ASN A 24 -14.26 -25.70 -24.34
C ASN A 24 -13.82 -26.81 -23.36
N PRO A 25 -14.70 -27.76 -22.96
CA PRO A 25 -14.33 -28.81 -21.99
C PRO A 25 -13.51 -29.99 -22.56
N VAL A 26 -13.00 -29.92 -23.79
CA VAL A 26 -12.65 -31.13 -24.58
C VAL A 26 -11.18 -31.58 -24.44
N TYR A 27 -10.39 -31.03 -23.49
CA TYR A 27 -8.94 -31.29 -23.42
C TYR A 27 -8.41 -32.06 -22.20
N TYR A 28 -9.27 -32.77 -21.45
CA TYR A 28 -8.82 -33.69 -20.39
C TYR A 28 -9.32 -35.11 -20.56
N GLN A 29 -8.97 -35.75 -21.68
CA GLN A 29 -8.94 -37.21 -21.77
C GLN A 29 -7.76 -37.63 -22.67
N ASN A 30 -6.67 -38.11 -22.07
CA ASN A 30 -6.11 -39.45 -22.31
C ASN A 30 -4.60 -39.57 -21.98
N ASN A 31 -4.29 -40.73 -21.38
CA ASN A 31 -3.06 -41.52 -21.48
C ASN A 31 -1.82 -41.09 -20.69
N MET A 32 -1.70 -41.64 -19.47
CA MET A 32 -0.42 -41.87 -18.79
C MET A 32 0.06 -43.30 -19.10
N PRO A 33 1.29 -43.51 -19.61
CA PRO A 33 1.93 -44.82 -19.55
C PRO A 33 2.67 -44.99 -18.22
N PHE A 34 2.42 -46.12 -17.58
CA PHE A 34 3.14 -46.59 -16.39
C PHE A 34 4.63 -46.82 -16.70
N ALA A 35 5.51 -46.20 -15.92
CA ALA A 35 6.91 -46.59 -15.81
C ALA A 35 7.18 -47.05 -14.37
N ALA A 36 7.33 -48.36 -14.20
CA ALA A 36 7.78 -49.00 -12.98
C ALA A 36 9.32 -49.01 -12.96
N ASN A 37 9.93 -48.27 -12.03
CA ASN A 37 11.20 -48.55 -11.34
C ASN A 37 11.80 -47.25 -10.81
N VAL A 38 11.60 -46.94 -9.53
CA VAL A 38 12.52 -46.10 -8.77
C VAL A 38 12.62 -46.67 -7.36
N GLY A 39 13.84 -46.99 -6.95
CA GLY A 39 14.17 -47.57 -5.67
C GLY A 39 13.76 -46.69 -4.49
N THR A 40 13.45 -47.35 -3.39
CA THR A 40 13.14 -46.78 -2.08
C THR A 40 14.25 -45.86 -1.58
N MET A 41 14.03 -44.54 -1.62
CA MET A 41 14.74 -43.59 -0.76
C MET A 41 13.88 -43.30 0.49
N PRO A 42 14.48 -43.11 1.67
CA PRO A 42 13.71 -42.89 2.89
C PRO A 42 13.07 -41.49 2.86
N LEU A 43 11.74 -41.47 2.88
CA LEU A 43 10.93 -40.29 3.18
C LEU A 43 11.22 -39.83 4.61
N ASN A 44 12.03 -38.79 4.76
CA ASN A 44 11.98 -37.93 5.93
C ASN A 44 12.21 -36.48 5.50
N GLN A 45 11.26 -35.96 4.73
CA GLN A 45 11.13 -34.53 4.45
C GLN A 45 9.68 -34.15 4.74
N GLY A 46 9.46 -33.30 5.76
CA GLY A 46 8.13 -32.75 6.02
C GLY A 46 7.83 -32.26 7.43
N ASN A 47 8.73 -32.38 8.41
CA ASN A 47 8.45 -31.85 9.75
C ASN A 47 9.05 -30.45 9.95
N TYR A 48 8.25 -29.42 9.71
CA TYR A 48 8.61 -28.00 9.94
C TYR A 48 9.00 -27.73 11.41
N ASN A 49 8.57 -28.56 12.36
CA ASN A 49 8.91 -28.40 13.78
C ASN A 49 10.36 -28.79 14.13
N THR A 50 11.09 -29.46 13.24
CA THR A 50 12.50 -29.83 13.48
C THR A 50 13.50 -28.84 12.88
N VAL A 51 13.08 -27.97 11.97
CA VAL A 51 13.99 -26.99 11.33
C VAL A 51 14.42 -25.88 12.29
N PHE A 52 13.59 -25.56 13.28
CA PHE A 52 13.86 -24.53 14.30
C PHE A 52 14.27 -25.07 15.67
N ARG A 53 14.42 -26.39 15.83
CA ARG A 53 14.98 -26.97 17.05
C ARG A 53 16.49 -27.06 16.87
N PRO A 54 17.30 -26.18 17.52
CA PRO A 54 18.74 -26.32 17.46
C PRO A 54 19.11 -27.69 18.01
N ASN A 55 19.86 -28.45 17.21
CA ASN A 55 20.33 -29.77 17.56
C ASN A 55 21.17 -29.65 18.84
N LYS A 56 20.59 -30.00 19.99
CA LYS A 56 21.33 -30.08 21.25
C LYS A 56 22.31 -31.24 21.07
N GLN A 57 23.61 -30.95 21.13
CA GLN A 57 24.74 -31.90 21.19
C GLN A 57 25.58 -32.15 19.93
N ALA A 58 25.74 -31.17 19.03
CA ALA A 58 26.99 -31.13 18.27
C ALA A 58 28.06 -30.45 19.15
N LYS A 59 29.01 -31.22 19.72
CA LYS A 59 30.25 -30.66 20.28
C LYS A 59 31.06 -30.11 19.11
N PHE A 60 30.87 -28.82 18.84
CA PHE A 60 31.58 -28.09 17.81
C PHE A 60 32.93 -27.67 18.36
N ASN A 61 34.00 -28.35 17.92
CA ASN A 61 35.37 -27.96 18.23
C ASN A 61 35.76 -26.77 17.34
N GLY A 62 35.59 -25.56 17.87
CA GLY A 62 36.10 -24.32 17.29
C GLY A 62 35.31 -23.82 16.07
N GLU A 63 34.99 -22.53 16.09
CA GLU A 63 34.31 -21.77 15.03
C GLU A 63 32.80 -21.99 14.93
N GLN A 64 32.05 -21.27 15.75
CA GLN A 64 30.63 -21.08 15.51
C GLN A 64 30.43 -20.38 14.14
N PRO A 65 29.67 -20.96 13.19
CA PRO A 65 29.44 -20.34 11.89
C PRO A 65 28.59 -19.06 11.95
N LYS A 66 28.09 -18.66 13.13
CA LYS A 66 27.48 -17.34 13.35
C LYS A 66 28.51 -16.20 13.55
N ALA A 67 29.81 -16.51 13.61
CA ALA A 67 30.88 -15.52 13.78
C ALA A 67 31.55 -15.07 12.46
N MET A 68 31.01 -15.43 11.28
CA MET A 68 31.65 -15.10 10.00
C MET A 68 31.48 -13.64 9.55
N PHE A 69 30.71 -12.82 10.27
CA PHE A 69 30.88 -11.37 10.20
C PHE A 69 31.74 -10.93 11.37
N ASN A 70 33.01 -10.66 11.05
CA ASN A 70 34.00 -10.15 11.98
C ASN A 70 33.59 -8.73 12.41
N ASN A 71 32.66 -8.64 13.37
CA ASN A 71 32.37 -7.44 14.14
C ASN A 71 33.64 -7.14 14.98
N GLY A 72 34.63 -6.50 14.33
CA GLY A 72 36.05 -6.41 14.71
C GLY A 72 36.38 -5.70 16.02
N GLY A 73 35.73 -6.08 17.12
CA GLY A 73 35.91 -5.50 18.44
C GLY A 73 34.96 -6.03 19.53
N PHE A 74 33.91 -6.81 19.19
CA PHE A 74 32.87 -7.22 20.15
C PHE A 74 32.99 -8.67 20.62
N ILE A 75 34.16 -9.28 20.43
CA ILE A 75 34.50 -10.58 21.00
C ILE A 75 35.18 -10.33 22.34
N ASN A 76 34.65 -10.92 23.40
CA ASN A 76 35.32 -10.91 24.68
C ASN A 76 36.65 -11.68 24.57
N ARG A 77 37.79 -10.98 24.71
CA ARG A 77 39.13 -11.57 24.60
C ARG A 77 39.60 -12.26 25.88
N GLY A 78 38.78 -12.28 26.92
CA GLY A 78 39.09 -12.90 28.20
C GLY A 78 40.24 -12.26 28.98
N GLY A 79 40.61 -11.03 28.64
CA GLY A 79 41.67 -10.27 29.33
C GLY A 79 41.22 -9.56 30.60
N LEU A 80 40.00 -9.82 31.09
CA LEU A 80 39.46 -9.22 32.30
C LEU A 80 39.77 -10.10 33.52
N ILE A 81 40.09 -9.47 34.65
CA ILE A 81 40.42 -10.16 35.91
C ILE A 81 39.25 -11.03 36.38
N ASP A 82 38.03 -10.51 36.28
CA ASP A 82 36.78 -11.25 36.49
C ASP A 82 36.01 -11.31 35.15
N ASN A 83 36.21 -12.39 34.40
CA ASN A 83 35.67 -12.51 33.05
C ASN A 83 34.24 -13.07 33.00
N ASN A 84 33.27 -12.30 33.51
CA ASN A 84 31.84 -12.67 33.53
C ASN A 84 31.06 -12.17 32.32
N LEU A 85 31.74 -11.90 31.20
CA LEU A 85 31.12 -11.43 29.96
C LEU A 85 30.92 -12.59 28.98
N TYR A 86 29.79 -12.58 28.26
CA TYR A 86 29.56 -13.51 27.14
C TYR A 86 30.62 -13.33 26.03
N ASP A 87 30.90 -14.39 25.28
CA ASP A 87 31.85 -14.39 24.16
C ASP A 87 31.47 -13.35 23.08
N ILE A 88 30.16 -13.13 22.88
CA ILE A 88 29.60 -12.12 21.98
C ILE A 88 28.95 -11.04 22.83
N LEU A 89 29.52 -9.82 22.81
CA LEU A 89 29.07 -8.70 23.63
C LEU A 89 27.91 -7.90 23.00
N LEU A 90 27.82 -7.98 21.67
CA LEU A 90 26.83 -7.26 20.88
C LEU A 90 25.68 -8.20 20.52
N HIS A 91 24.50 -7.93 21.07
CA HIS A 91 23.27 -8.57 20.64
C HIS A 91 22.53 -7.65 19.68
N GLU A 92 22.20 -8.16 18.51
CA GLU A 92 21.27 -7.49 17.60
C GLU A 92 19.85 -7.75 18.09
N GLU A 93 19.10 -6.68 18.32
CA GLU A 93 17.68 -6.74 18.63
C GLU A 93 16.90 -6.07 17.51
N ILE A 94 15.78 -6.67 17.10
CA ILE A 94 14.87 -6.04 16.15
C ILE A 94 13.86 -5.23 16.96
N ARG A 95 13.86 -3.91 16.77
CA ARG A 95 12.86 -3.02 17.32
C ARG A 95 11.82 -2.69 16.26
N GLU A 96 10.55 -2.86 16.62
CA GLU A 96 9.42 -2.64 15.72
C GLU A 96 8.87 -1.23 15.93
N TYR A 97 8.67 -0.52 14.82
CA TYR A 97 8.10 0.82 14.77
C TYR A 97 6.80 0.79 13.99
N SER A 98 5.75 1.40 14.53
CA SER A 98 4.46 1.57 13.85
C SER A 98 4.46 2.90 13.09
N VAL A 99 4.17 2.81 11.79
CA VAL A 99 4.14 3.93 10.85
C VAL A 99 2.73 4.03 10.26
N LEU A 100 2.01 5.05 10.68
CA LEU A 100 0.65 5.34 10.22
C LEU A 100 0.72 6.46 9.17
N ILE A 101 0.19 6.20 7.97
CA ILE A 101 0.13 7.18 6.89
C ILE A 101 -1.34 7.37 6.53
N ASP A 102 -1.86 8.56 6.83
CA ASP A 102 -3.16 8.99 6.37
C ASP A 102 -3.01 9.83 5.12
N SER A 103 -3.79 9.47 4.12
CA SER A 103 -3.80 10.18 2.86
C SER A 103 -4.31 11.63 3.04
N LYS A 104 -5.10 11.93 4.09
CA LYS A 104 -5.56 13.30 4.39
C LYS A 104 -4.41 14.28 4.72
N ASP A 105 -3.27 13.77 5.19
CA ASP A 105 -2.17 14.61 5.66
C ASP A 105 -1.35 15.15 4.49
N ARG A 106 -1.61 14.72 3.25
CA ARG A 106 -0.96 15.23 2.05
C ARG A 106 -1.08 16.75 1.91
N ASN A 107 -0.01 17.36 1.43
CA ASN A 107 -0.10 18.67 0.79
C ASN A 107 -0.82 18.54 -0.55
N TYR A 108 -2.14 18.73 -0.56
CA TYR A 108 -2.96 18.56 -1.76
C TYR A 108 -2.68 19.54 -2.90
N GLN A 109 -1.99 20.67 -2.63
CA GLN A 109 -1.55 21.57 -3.70
C GLN A 109 -0.49 20.90 -4.58
N MET A 110 0.34 20.05 -3.97
CA MET A 110 1.39 19.28 -4.65
C MET A 110 0.91 17.88 -5.06
N TYR A 111 0.15 17.21 -4.18
CA TYR A 111 -0.38 15.86 -4.39
C TYR A 111 -1.91 15.85 -4.34
N PRO A 112 -2.59 16.34 -5.40
CA PRO A 112 -4.05 16.40 -5.41
C PRO A 112 -4.71 15.01 -5.48
N ASN A 113 -4.08 14.03 -6.12
CA ASN A 113 -4.64 12.68 -6.23
C ASN A 113 -4.39 11.88 -4.93
N PRO A 114 -5.42 11.35 -4.27
CA PRO A 114 -5.20 10.60 -3.06
C PRO A 114 -4.45 9.29 -3.21
N PHE A 115 -4.49 8.71 -4.41
CA PHE A 115 -3.87 7.42 -4.70
C PHE A 115 -2.43 7.52 -5.24
N ARG A 116 -1.82 8.72 -5.21
CA ARG A 116 -0.44 8.91 -5.66
C ARG A 116 0.22 10.10 -4.96
N TYR A 117 1.20 9.83 -4.11
CA TYR A 117 1.93 10.84 -3.35
C TYR A 117 3.22 10.29 -2.77
N ASP A 118 4.08 11.19 -2.31
CA ASP A 118 5.34 10.81 -1.67
C ASP A 118 5.25 11.07 -0.17
N VAL A 119 5.80 10.15 0.62
CA VAL A 119 6.00 10.31 2.07
C VAL A 119 7.49 10.52 2.30
N LYS A 120 7.86 11.59 3.01
CA LYS A 120 9.26 11.89 3.34
C LYS A 120 9.57 11.50 4.78
N PHE A 121 10.71 10.86 5.00
CA PHE A 121 11.21 10.49 6.32
C PHE A 121 12.38 11.39 6.70
N SER A 122 12.41 11.89 7.93
CA SER A 122 13.35 12.92 8.40
C SER A 122 13.46 14.11 7.42
N PRO A 123 12.38 14.88 7.21
CA PRO A 123 12.36 15.96 6.23
C PRO A 123 13.43 17.02 6.54
N ALA A 124 13.84 17.75 5.50
CA ALA A 124 14.79 18.84 5.67
C ALA A 124 14.21 19.91 6.60
N PRO A 125 15.03 20.55 7.45
CA PRO A 125 14.56 21.63 8.31
C PRO A 125 14.01 22.77 7.44
N ARG A 126 12.87 23.34 7.87
CA ARG A 126 12.25 24.48 7.20
C ARG A 126 13.25 25.63 7.07
N SER A 127 13.57 26.00 5.84
CA SER A 127 14.41 27.16 5.57
C SER A 127 13.54 28.33 5.09
N ARG A 128 13.92 29.55 5.48
CA ARG A 128 13.27 30.78 5.02
C ARG A 128 14.30 31.63 4.32
N GLU A 129 14.06 31.90 3.05
CA GLU A 129 14.91 32.77 2.25
C GLU A 129 14.13 33.99 1.80
N LYS A 130 14.80 35.13 1.68
CA LYS A 130 14.21 36.36 1.17
C LYS A 130 14.51 36.45 -0.33
N VAL A 131 13.51 36.13 -1.16
CA VAL A 131 13.58 36.24 -2.63
C VAL A 131 12.74 37.44 -3.05
N ASP A 132 13.33 38.41 -3.76
CA ASP A 132 12.65 39.63 -4.22
C ASP A 132 11.93 40.43 -3.12
N GLY A 133 12.53 40.48 -1.92
CA GLY A 133 11.94 41.20 -0.79
C GLY A 133 10.86 40.42 -0.02
N LYS A 134 10.40 39.28 -0.55
CA LYS A 134 9.40 38.41 0.09
C LYS A 134 10.07 37.19 0.74
N TYR A 135 9.66 36.85 1.96
CA TYR A 135 10.09 35.61 2.59
C TYR A 135 9.38 34.41 1.95
N THR A 136 10.15 33.54 1.31
CA THR A 136 9.71 32.24 0.81
C THR A 136 10.18 31.17 1.80
N THR A 137 9.25 30.31 2.23
CA THR A 137 9.58 29.16 3.08
C THR A 137 9.74 27.95 2.18
N TYR A 138 10.88 27.27 2.26
CA TYR A 138 11.10 25.98 1.63
C TYR A 138 10.92 24.90 2.69
N GLU A 139 9.96 24.02 2.44
CA GLU A 139 9.67 22.87 3.28
C GLU A 139 9.33 21.68 2.39
N ASP A 140 9.65 20.48 2.86
CA ASP A 140 9.19 19.27 2.19
C ASP A 140 7.66 19.19 2.27
N PRO A 141 6.99 18.79 1.18
CA PRO A 141 5.54 18.64 1.18
C PRO A 141 5.12 17.48 2.09
N ASN A 142 4.04 17.68 2.84
CA ASN A 142 3.41 16.59 3.58
C ASN A 142 2.88 15.50 2.62
N PRO A 143 2.77 14.22 3.06
CA PRO A 143 3.02 13.73 4.42
C PRO A 143 4.52 13.55 4.77
N ILE A 144 4.86 13.84 6.03
CA ILE A 144 6.21 13.68 6.58
C ILE A 144 6.19 12.78 7.82
N ILE A 145 7.27 12.03 8.01
CA ILE A 145 7.58 11.28 9.24
C ILE A 145 8.90 11.85 9.75
N ASN A 146 8.95 12.32 11.00
CA ASN A 146 10.10 13.08 11.49
C ASN A 146 11.36 12.23 11.73
N GLU A 147 11.23 10.91 11.72
CA GLU A 147 12.31 9.96 11.94
C GLU A 147 12.70 9.28 10.64
N ALA A 148 13.98 9.02 10.45
CA ALA A 148 14.48 8.14 9.41
C ALA A 148 14.81 6.78 10.02
N PHE A 149 14.53 5.72 9.27
CA PHE A 149 14.88 4.37 9.68
C PHE A 149 16.11 3.90 8.92
N THR A 150 17.18 3.57 9.65
CA THR A 150 18.36 2.91 9.11
C THR A 150 18.40 1.47 9.62
N ASN A 151 19.17 0.59 8.97
CA ASN A 151 19.29 -0.81 9.36
C ASN A 151 17.94 -1.56 9.39
N VAL A 152 17.06 -1.25 8.44
CA VAL A 152 15.73 -1.86 8.34
C VAL A 152 15.86 -3.31 7.91
N ARG A 153 15.35 -4.21 8.75
CA ARG A 153 15.29 -5.66 8.51
C ARG A 153 14.07 -6.04 7.70
N TYR A 154 12.93 -5.45 7.99
CA TYR A 154 11.70 -5.72 7.25
C TYR A 154 10.71 -4.56 7.31
N ILE A 155 9.79 -4.54 6.35
CA ILE A 155 8.62 -3.66 6.28
C ILE A 155 7.40 -4.54 6.05
N VAL A 156 6.36 -4.38 6.86
CA VAL A 156 5.09 -5.10 6.77
C VAL A 156 3.97 -4.08 6.64
N LEU A 157 3.10 -4.22 5.63
CA LEU A 157 1.80 -3.54 5.62
C LEU A 157 0.83 -4.35 6.47
N GLU A 158 0.49 -3.83 7.65
CA GLU A 158 -0.41 -4.49 8.60
C GLU A 158 -1.87 -4.26 8.20
N ASP A 159 -2.28 -3.00 8.20
CA ASP A 159 -3.66 -2.61 7.97
C ASP A 159 -3.76 -1.62 6.83
N ILE A 160 -4.87 -1.72 6.11
CA ILE A 160 -5.22 -0.79 5.05
C ILE A 160 -6.73 -0.56 5.00
N ILE A 161 -7.12 0.71 4.89
CA ILE A 161 -8.50 1.12 4.68
C ILE A 161 -8.55 1.92 3.38
N LEU A 162 -9.36 1.47 2.42
CA LEU A 162 -9.53 2.10 1.11
C LEU A 162 -10.96 2.63 0.93
N PRO A 163 -11.16 3.68 0.12
CA PRO A 163 -12.49 4.15 -0.22
C PRO A 163 -13.17 3.20 -1.21
N ASN A 164 -14.49 3.03 -1.07
CA ASN A 164 -15.29 2.21 -1.98
C ASN A 164 -15.39 2.84 -3.37
N PHE A 165 -15.37 4.16 -3.48
CA PHE A 165 -15.63 4.88 -4.73
C PHE A 165 -14.53 5.91 -5.01
N THR A 166 -14.11 6.00 -6.28
CA THR A 166 -13.03 6.91 -6.70
C THR A 166 -13.46 7.87 -7.81
N LYS A 167 -14.68 7.72 -8.32
CA LYS A 167 -15.21 8.46 -9.46
C LYS A 167 -16.41 9.29 -9.04
N ILE A 168 -16.55 10.46 -9.66
CA ILE A 168 -17.74 11.29 -9.59
C ILE A 168 -18.23 11.55 -11.01
N TYR A 169 -19.54 11.74 -11.16
CA TYR A 169 -20.18 12.05 -12.42
C TYR A 169 -21.20 13.17 -12.23
N SER A 170 -21.52 13.85 -13.33
CA SER A 170 -22.47 14.95 -13.31
C SER A 170 -23.87 14.50 -13.73
N VAL A 171 -24.89 15.01 -13.04
CA VAL A 171 -26.30 14.79 -13.33
C VAL A 171 -26.99 16.11 -13.59
N ASN A 172 -27.78 16.19 -14.66
CA ASN A 172 -28.60 17.35 -14.95
C ASN A 172 -29.86 17.30 -14.08
N LYS A 173 -30.00 18.23 -13.13
CA LYS A 173 -31.21 18.40 -12.32
C LYS A 173 -32.00 19.59 -12.82
N LYS A 174 -33.31 19.40 -12.98
CA LYS A 174 -34.25 20.49 -13.24
C LYS A 174 -34.52 21.20 -11.93
N LYS A 175 -34.18 22.49 -11.82
CA LYS A 175 -34.56 23.35 -10.70
C LYS A 175 -35.58 24.36 -11.20
N THR A 176 -36.77 24.32 -10.63
CA THR A 176 -37.81 25.31 -10.90
C THR A 176 -37.59 26.51 -9.98
N ARG A 177 -37.41 27.70 -10.57
CA ARG A 177 -37.34 28.96 -9.81
C ARG A 177 -38.74 29.37 -9.32
N GLU A 178 -38.80 30.30 -8.37
CA GLU A 178 -40.06 30.86 -7.82
C GLU A 178 -41.01 31.42 -8.90
N ASN A 179 -40.48 31.81 -10.07
CA ASN A 179 -41.27 32.32 -11.20
C ASN A 179 -41.72 31.24 -12.19
N GLY A 180 -41.56 29.94 -11.88
CA GLY A 180 -41.94 28.82 -12.73
C GLY A 180 -40.97 28.50 -13.89
N ILE A 181 -39.85 29.24 -14.02
CA ILE A 181 -38.82 28.92 -15.01
C ILE A 181 -38.02 27.69 -14.56
N VAL A 182 -37.90 26.70 -15.44
CA VAL A 182 -37.12 25.48 -15.20
C VAL A 182 -35.70 25.65 -15.73
N ASP A 183 -34.74 25.74 -14.83
CA ASP A 183 -33.32 25.71 -15.16
C ASP A 183 -32.77 24.29 -15.11
N ILE A 184 -31.84 23.97 -16.00
CA ILE A 184 -31.04 22.75 -15.93
C ILE A 184 -29.75 23.09 -15.18
N VAL A 185 -29.65 22.66 -13.93
CA VAL A 185 -28.45 22.82 -13.10
C VAL A 185 -27.67 21.52 -13.08
N LYS A 186 -26.37 21.61 -13.34
CA LYS A 186 -25.45 20.47 -13.27
C LYS A 186 -25.11 20.19 -11.81
N ASP A 187 -25.57 19.06 -11.30
CA ASP A 187 -25.23 18.54 -9.98
C ASP A 187 -24.17 17.44 -10.11
N TRP A 188 -23.46 17.15 -9.03
CA TRP A 188 -22.39 16.13 -9.04
C TRP A 188 -22.64 15.07 -7.99
N LYS A 189 -22.48 13.81 -8.38
CA LYS A 189 -22.71 12.65 -7.54
C LYS A 189 -21.53 11.69 -7.61
N ILE A 190 -21.35 10.91 -6.55
CA ILE A 190 -20.40 9.80 -6.52
C ILE A 190 -20.88 8.70 -7.46
N ASP A 191 -19.99 8.20 -8.31
CA ASP A 191 -20.26 7.05 -9.17
C ASP A 191 -20.25 5.77 -8.35
N LYS A 192 -21.44 5.27 -8.02
CA LYS A 192 -21.63 4.02 -7.28
C LYS A 192 -21.64 2.78 -8.19
N THR A 193 -21.54 2.94 -9.52
CA THR A 193 -21.73 1.84 -10.48
C THR A 193 -20.51 0.92 -10.61
N ARG A 194 -19.35 1.37 -10.13
CA ARG A 194 -18.08 0.64 -10.21
C ARG A 194 -17.25 0.88 -8.94
N PRO A 195 -17.63 0.30 -7.79
CA PRO A 195 -16.82 0.37 -6.58
C PRO A 195 -15.46 -0.31 -6.76
N LEU A 196 -14.46 0.09 -5.96
CA LEU A 196 -13.15 -0.58 -5.95
C LEU A 196 -13.25 -2.06 -5.57
N THR A 197 -14.28 -2.44 -4.83
CA THR A 197 -14.55 -3.81 -4.39
C THR A 197 -14.96 -4.75 -5.53
N GLU A 198 -15.30 -4.22 -6.72
CA GLU A 198 -15.51 -5.03 -7.93
C GLU A 198 -14.21 -5.46 -8.60
N TYR A 199 -13.08 -4.80 -8.30
CA TYR A 199 -11.79 -5.29 -8.77
C TYR A 199 -11.41 -6.57 -8.01
N LEU A 200 -10.73 -7.49 -8.70
CA LEU A 200 -10.23 -8.71 -8.07
C LEU A 200 -9.30 -8.41 -6.88
N TYR A 201 -8.48 -7.37 -7.03
CA TYR A 201 -7.64 -6.79 -5.98
C TYR A 201 -7.24 -5.37 -6.38
N VAL A 202 -6.77 -4.58 -5.41
CA VAL A 202 -6.04 -3.33 -5.64
C VAL A 202 -4.56 -3.60 -5.41
N VAL A 203 -3.70 -2.99 -6.22
CA VAL A 203 -2.25 -3.13 -6.11
C VAL A 203 -1.68 -1.89 -5.44
N LEU A 204 -0.89 -2.06 -4.38
CA LEU A 204 -0.09 -1.02 -3.77
C LEU A 204 1.36 -1.14 -4.27
N ASN A 205 1.88 -0.03 -4.79
CA ASN A 205 3.25 0.10 -5.21
C ASN A 205 3.98 1.10 -4.30
N ILE A 206 5.14 0.71 -3.81
CA ILE A 206 6.11 1.59 -3.15
C ILE A 206 7.36 1.52 -4.02
N ALA A 207 7.61 2.59 -4.80
CA ALA A 207 8.57 2.53 -5.91
C ALA A 207 9.99 2.11 -5.51
N GLU A 208 10.36 2.31 -4.24
CA GLU A 208 11.64 1.93 -3.67
C GLU A 208 11.77 0.40 -3.43
N TYR A 209 10.66 -0.36 -3.44
CA TYR A 209 10.60 -1.78 -3.05
C TYR A 209 9.75 -2.61 -4.03
N ASN A 210 10.12 -2.63 -5.32
CA ASN A 210 9.36 -3.26 -6.41
C ASN A 210 9.70 -4.75 -6.67
N ASP A 211 10.19 -5.49 -5.68
CA ASP A 211 10.70 -6.86 -5.87
C ASP A 211 10.11 -7.87 -4.88
N VAL A 212 9.02 -7.49 -4.21
CA VAL A 212 8.35 -8.37 -3.24
C VAL A 212 7.71 -9.58 -3.93
N ASN A 213 7.28 -9.39 -5.17
CA ASN A 213 6.48 -10.35 -5.92
C ASN A 213 7.19 -10.91 -7.17
N ILE A 214 8.52 -11.01 -7.14
CA ILE A 214 9.36 -11.38 -8.30
C ILE A 214 9.00 -12.71 -8.98
N ARG A 215 8.23 -13.59 -8.33
CA ARG A 215 7.77 -14.89 -8.87
C ARG A 215 6.38 -14.84 -9.50
N SER A 216 5.79 -13.66 -9.63
CA SER A 216 4.51 -13.47 -10.30
C SER A 216 4.63 -13.67 -11.81
N THR A 217 3.59 -14.25 -12.42
CA THR A 217 3.42 -14.29 -13.90
C THR A 217 2.71 -13.05 -14.45
N ASN A 218 2.20 -12.19 -13.57
CA ASN A 218 1.61 -10.90 -13.91
C ASN A 218 2.64 -9.80 -13.63
N ASP A 219 3.03 -9.07 -14.68
CA ASP A 219 4.02 -7.99 -14.65
C ASP A 219 3.62 -6.84 -13.71
N VAL A 220 2.33 -6.55 -13.58
CA VAL A 220 1.83 -5.53 -12.65
C VAL A 220 2.08 -5.98 -11.21
N LEU A 221 1.88 -7.26 -10.95
CA LEU A 221 2.09 -7.83 -9.63
C LEU A 221 3.57 -7.97 -9.31
N SER A 222 4.44 -8.31 -10.27
CA SER A 222 5.88 -8.48 -10.01
C SER A 222 6.51 -7.24 -9.41
N ASP A 223 6.05 -6.08 -9.87
CA ASP A 223 6.57 -4.77 -9.47
C ASP A 223 5.84 -4.19 -8.25
N SER A 224 4.87 -4.92 -7.69
CA SER A 224 4.04 -4.44 -6.60
C SER A 224 4.63 -4.73 -5.22
N PHE A 225 4.36 -3.82 -4.28
CA PHE A 225 4.70 -4.03 -2.88
C PHE A 225 3.68 -4.94 -2.21
N ALA A 226 2.38 -4.73 -2.44
CA ALA A 226 1.32 -5.54 -1.85
C ALA A 226 0.11 -5.68 -2.79
N THR A 227 -0.56 -6.82 -2.69
CA THR A 227 -1.91 -7.01 -3.25
C THR A 227 -2.94 -6.89 -2.14
N ILE A 228 -4.00 -6.15 -2.40
CA ILE A 228 -5.03 -5.81 -1.42
C ILE A 228 -6.35 -6.39 -1.91
N TYR A 229 -6.87 -7.37 -1.19
CA TYR A 229 -8.17 -7.96 -1.43
C TYR A 229 -9.21 -7.25 -0.57
N PHE A 230 -10.43 -7.14 -1.08
CA PHE A 230 -11.55 -6.72 -0.26
C PHE A 230 -11.78 -7.74 0.88
N ASP A 231 -11.95 -7.24 2.10
CA ASP A 231 -12.26 -8.06 3.28
C ASP A 231 -13.66 -7.72 3.81
N GLU A 232 -13.79 -6.56 4.44
CA GLU A 232 -15.03 -6.12 5.07
C GLU A 232 -15.29 -4.62 4.87
N PHE A 233 -16.57 -4.23 4.90
CA PHE A 233 -16.94 -2.82 4.91
C PHE A 233 -16.75 -2.23 6.31
N THR A 234 -15.84 -1.27 6.43
CA THR A 234 -15.70 -0.46 7.66
C THR A 234 -16.84 0.57 7.76
N SER A 235 -17.32 1.06 6.61
CA SER A 235 -18.43 2.00 6.51
C SER A 235 -19.09 1.90 5.13
N GLY A 236 -20.18 2.64 4.89
CA GLY A 236 -20.80 2.73 3.56
C GLY A 236 -19.87 3.32 2.47
N THR A 237 -18.74 3.91 2.85
CA THR A 237 -17.82 4.61 1.93
C THR A 237 -16.41 4.06 1.91
N HIS A 238 -16.05 3.16 2.84
CA HIS A 238 -14.71 2.59 2.96
C HIS A 238 -14.77 1.10 3.30
N TYR A 239 -13.73 0.37 2.94
CA TYR A 239 -13.53 -1.03 3.28
C TYR A 239 -12.13 -1.26 3.84
N ALA A 240 -12.00 -2.23 4.72
CA ALA A 240 -10.72 -2.78 5.15
C ALA A 240 -10.27 -3.83 4.13
N GLY A 241 -8.98 -3.81 3.79
CA GLY A 241 -8.40 -4.76 2.83
C GLY A 241 -7.48 -5.76 3.49
N THR A 242 -7.59 -7.04 3.13
CA THR A 242 -6.59 -8.05 3.49
C THR A 242 -5.41 -7.95 2.53
N THR A 243 -4.19 -7.92 3.08
CA THR A 243 -2.97 -7.78 2.29
C THR A 243 -2.34 -9.15 2.02
N ASN A 244 -1.88 -9.37 0.80
CA ASN A 244 -1.05 -10.51 0.43
C ASN A 244 0.26 -10.01 -0.19
N ASN A 245 1.34 -10.70 0.17
CA ASN A 245 2.72 -10.31 -0.12
C ASN A 245 3.07 -8.89 0.34
N GLY A 246 2.39 -8.32 1.34
CA GLY A 246 2.69 -6.98 1.88
C GLY A 246 3.90 -6.96 2.83
N ILE A 247 4.90 -7.81 2.61
CA ILE A 247 6.05 -7.96 3.49
C ILE A 247 7.34 -7.94 2.66
N LYS A 248 8.18 -6.95 2.92
CA LYS A 248 9.55 -6.86 2.39
C LYS A 248 10.54 -7.23 3.49
N ILE A 249 11.33 -8.28 3.26
CA ILE A 249 12.43 -8.69 4.17
C ILE A 249 13.76 -8.41 3.48
N PHE A 250 14.67 -7.74 4.18
CA PHE A 250 16.02 -7.45 3.74
C PHE A 250 17.01 -8.47 4.29
N GLN A 251 18.00 -8.86 3.47
CA GLN A 251 19.09 -9.74 3.90
C GLN A 251 19.98 -9.04 4.93
N GLN A 252 20.74 -9.81 5.73
CA GLN A 252 21.44 -9.26 6.90
C GLN A 252 22.59 -8.32 6.50
N ASP A 253 23.18 -8.58 5.34
CA ASP A 253 24.20 -7.79 4.68
C ASP A 253 23.64 -6.64 3.83
N GLN A 254 22.31 -6.56 3.68
CA GLN A 254 21.63 -5.60 2.81
C GLN A 254 20.47 -4.89 3.54
N LEU A 255 20.68 -4.54 4.81
CA LEU A 255 19.68 -3.79 5.58
C LEU A 255 19.39 -2.46 4.89
N ALA A 256 18.10 -2.09 4.80
CA ALA A 256 17.69 -0.91 4.07
C ALA A 256 17.76 0.37 4.92
N SER A 257 17.77 1.50 4.23
CA SER A 257 17.51 2.82 4.80
C SER A 257 16.24 3.38 4.16
N ILE A 258 15.29 3.82 5.00
CA ILE A 258 14.04 4.44 4.56
C ILE A 258 14.20 5.97 4.67
N THR A 259 14.18 6.64 3.52
CA THR A 259 14.22 8.10 3.41
C THR A 259 12.99 8.67 2.74
N ASN A 260 12.37 7.91 1.83
CA ASN A 260 11.15 8.30 1.14
C ASN A 260 10.37 7.08 0.67
N TRP A 261 9.04 7.19 0.65
CA TRP A 261 8.16 6.23 0.00
C TRP A 261 7.35 6.92 -1.09
N LYS A 262 7.44 6.44 -2.33
CA LYS A 262 6.57 6.87 -3.43
C LYS A 262 5.39 5.92 -3.53
N ILE A 263 4.28 6.31 -2.92
CA ILE A 263 3.08 5.50 -2.80
C ILE A 263 2.21 5.71 -4.03
N SER A 264 1.79 4.60 -4.64
CA SER A 264 0.75 4.62 -5.67
C SER A 264 -0.14 3.38 -5.64
N PHE A 265 -1.40 3.55 -6.03
CA PHE A 265 -2.35 2.45 -6.16
C PHE A 265 -2.76 2.26 -7.61
N CYS A 266 -2.88 0.99 -8.02
CA CYS A 266 -3.31 0.61 -9.36
C CYS A 266 -4.40 -0.46 -9.30
N ASP A 267 -5.19 -0.56 -10.38
CA ASP A 267 -6.08 -1.69 -10.59
C ASP A 267 -5.28 -2.97 -11.01
N PRO A 268 -5.93 -4.14 -11.15
CA PRO A 268 -5.26 -5.39 -11.54
C PRO A 268 -4.52 -5.34 -12.90
N TYR A 269 -4.85 -4.36 -13.74
CA TYR A 269 -4.27 -4.16 -15.07
C TYR A 269 -3.15 -3.11 -15.06
N GLY A 270 -2.77 -2.61 -13.88
CA GLY A 270 -1.70 -1.62 -13.72
C GLY A 270 -2.15 -0.20 -14.03
N VAL A 271 -3.44 0.06 -14.20
CA VAL A 271 -3.96 1.42 -14.42
C VAL A 271 -3.98 2.14 -13.08
N PRO A 272 -3.30 3.29 -12.94
CA PRO A 272 -3.29 4.03 -11.68
C PRO A 272 -4.68 4.50 -11.28
N LEU A 273 -5.03 4.27 -10.01
CA LEU A 273 -6.24 4.81 -9.43
C LEU A 273 -6.13 6.35 -9.35
N SER A 274 -7.22 7.04 -9.68
CA SER A 274 -7.24 8.50 -9.68
C SER A 274 -8.65 9.06 -9.53
N CYS A 275 -8.74 10.19 -8.82
CA CYS A 275 -9.95 11.02 -8.76
C CYS A 275 -9.79 12.18 -9.76
N LYS A 276 -10.32 12.03 -10.98
CA LYS A 276 -10.07 12.97 -12.10
C LYS A 276 -10.62 14.39 -11.89
N HIS A 277 -11.62 14.54 -11.05
CA HIS A 277 -12.34 15.80 -10.86
C HIS A 277 -11.92 16.54 -9.59
N LEU A 278 -10.72 16.31 -9.07
CA LEU A 278 -10.24 17.08 -7.91
C LEU A 278 -9.68 18.43 -8.36
N ASP A 279 -10.08 19.49 -7.67
CA ASP A 279 -9.62 20.87 -7.90
C ASP A 279 -8.80 21.35 -6.70
N LYS A 280 -7.48 21.42 -6.89
CA LYS A 280 -6.52 21.89 -5.89
C LYS A 280 -6.68 23.37 -5.52
N ASN A 281 -7.39 24.17 -6.33
CA ASN A 281 -7.58 25.59 -6.04
C ASN A 281 -8.66 25.85 -5.00
N ILE A 282 -9.47 24.84 -4.69
CA ILE A 282 -10.49 24.93 -3.64
C ILE A 282 -9.78 24.92 -2.29
N LYS A 283 -9.83 26.06 -1.59
CA LYS A 283 -9.25 26.20 -0.24
C LYS A 283 -10.22 25.62 0.80
N SER A 284 -9.69 24.85 1.75
CA SER A 284 -10.44 24.19 2.82
C SER A 284 -10.89 25.14 3.93
N ASN A 285 -11.86 26.02 3.64
CA ASN A 285 -12.61 26.75 4.68
C ASN A 285 -14.07 26.28 4.77
N PHE A 286 -14.39 25.11 4.21
CA PHE A 286 -15.76 24.62 4.18
C PHE A 286 -16.18 24.12 5.58
N GLU A 287 -16.86 24.98 6.31
CA GLU A 287 -17.65 24.59 7.47
C GLU A 287 -18.86 23.75 7.00
N CYS A 288 -19.03 22.57 7.59
CA CYS A 288 -20.16 21.70 7.28
C CYS A 288 -21.42 22.25 7.96
N LEU A 289 -22.20 23.06 7.25
CA LEU A 289 -23.55 23.40 7.69
C LEU A 289 -24.46 22.25 7.24
N CYS A 290 -24.78 21.29 8.10
CA CYS A 290 -25.86 20.34 7.83
C CYS A 290 -27.15 20.92 8.41
N ASP A 291 -28.15 21.17 7.56
CA ASP A 291 -29.51 21.43 8.04
C ASP A 291 -30.07 20.10 8.53
N ALA A 292 -30.36 20.01 9.82
CA ALA A 292 -30.91 18.81 10.46
C ALA A 292 -32.31 18.43 9.94
N ASN A 293 -32.90 19.22 9.04
CA ASN A 293 -34.32 19.18 8.70
C ASN A 293 -34.62 18.74 7.26
N ASN A 294 -33.66 18.15 6.53
CA ASN A 294 -33.99 17.51 5.25
C ASN A 294 -34.66 16.15 5.52
N GLU A 295 -35.94 16.22 5.88
CA GLU A 295 -36.91 15.11 5.99
C GLU A 295 -37.42 14.66 4.60
N ASP A 296 -36.70 14.95 3.52
CA ASP A 296 -37.01 14.41 2.20
C ASP A 296 -36.62 12.93 2.18
N GLY A 297 -37.61 12.09 2.51
CA GLY A 297 -37.52 10.65 2.74
C GLY A 297 -37.21 9.81 1.50
N ASP A 298 -36.04 10.04 0.90
CA ASP A 298 -35.36 9.01 0.13
C ASP A 298 -34.38 8.31 1.08
N ASP A 299 -34.93 7.30 1.76
CA ASP A 299 -34.23 6.32 2.57
C ASP A 299 -33.01 5.76 1.82
N GLU A 300 -31.81 5.95 2.38
CA GLU A 300 -30.95 4.81 2.74
C GLU A 300 -29.77 5.25 3.63
N TYR A 301 -29.25 6.48 3.52
CA TYR A 301 -28.20 6.98 4.42
C TYR A 301 -28.13 8.52 4.36
N PRO A 302 -28.56 9.29 5.39
CA PRO A 302 -28.37 10.72 5.43
C PRO A 302 -26.95 11.01 5.92
N ILE A 303 -25.93 10.43 5.27
CA ILE A 303 -24.57 10.87 5.52
C ILE A 303 -24.45 12.17 4.73
N CYS A 304 -24.70 13.28 5.42
CA CYS A 304 -24.51 14.64 4.96
C CYS A 304 -23.01 14.85 4.64
N PHE A 305 -22.52 14.26 3.55
CA PHE A 305 -21.22 14.57 2.98
C PHE A 305 -21.34 15.91 2.23
N ARG A 306 -21.64 17.01 2.94
CA ARG A 306 -21.55 18.38 2.38
C ARG A 306 -20.08 18.83 2.21
N HIS A 307 -19.16 17.88 2.06
CA HIS A 307 -17.81 18.17 1.59
C HIS A 307 -17.87 18.34 0.09
N ASN A 308 -17.25 19.41 -0.40
CA ASN A 308 -17.13 19.66 -1.82
C ASN A 308 -16.49 18.43 -2.50
N LEU A 309 -17.21 17.77 -3.41
CA LEU A 309 -16.76 16.54 -4.10
C LEU A 309 -15.50 16.77 -4.96
N PHE A 310 -15.20 18.02 -5.29
CA PHE A 310 -13.99 18.41 -6.00
C PHE A 310 -12.82 18.66 -5.06
N HIS A 311 -13.03 18.70 -3.74
CA HIS A 311 -11.93 18.99 -2.81
C HIS A 311 -10.98 17.79 -2.69
N PRO A 312 -9.65 17.97 -2.87
CA PRO A 312 -8.70 16.86 -2.78
C PRO A 312 -8.64 16.12 -1.45
N LEU A 313 -8.99 16.81 -0.35
CA LEU A 313 -9.10 16.24 1.00
C LEU A 313 -10.52 15.80 1.34
N ASN A 314 -11.39 15.58 0.35
CA ASN A 314 -12.73 15.05 0.65
C ASN A 314 -12.59 13.68 1.33
N PRO A 315 -13.16 13.47 2.53
CA PRO A 315 -13.04 12.22 3.29
C PRO A 315 -13.42 10.97 2.51
N LEU A 316 -14.32 11.09 1.53
CA LEU A 316 -14.78 9.99 0.68
C LEU A 316 -13.71 9.34 -0.18
N PHE A 317 -12.62 10.05 -0.45
CA PHE A 317 -11.54 9.57 -1.31
C PHE A 317 -10.24 9.33 -0.54
N GLN A 318 -10.26 9.49 0.79
CA GLN A 318 -9.07 9.28 1.60
C GLN A 318 -8.89 7.80 1.92
N HIS A 319 -7.66 7.41 2.23
CA HIS A 319 -7.31 6.07 2.68
C HIS A 319 -6.32 6.14 3.84
N HIS A 320 -6.12 4.99 4.47
CA HIS A 320 -5.23 4.85 5.61
C HIS A 320 -4.33 3.63 5.42
N LEU A 321 -3.04 3.80 5.72
CA LEU A 321 -2.04 2.74 5.66
C LEU A 321 -1.34 2.62 7.00
N HIS A 322 -1.21 1.39 7.50
CA HIS A 322 -0.48 1.08 8.71
C HIS A 322 0.65 0.11 8.38
N PHE A 323 1.89 0.58 8.54
CA PHE A 323 3.08 -0.22 8.36
C PHE A 323 3.75 -0.51 9.68
N ARG A 324 4.32 -1.70 9.79
CA ARG A 324 5.27 -2.07 10.83
C ARG A 324 6.65 -2.22 10.23
N VAL A 325 7.61 -1.48 10.78
CA VAL A 325 9.01 -1.43 10.33
C VAL A 325 9.91 -2.03 11.40
N GLY A 326 10.58 -3.13 11.08
CA GLY A 326 11.54 -3.78 11.97
C GLY A 326 12.96 -3.26 11.72
N VAL A 327 13.55 -2.60 12.69
CA VAL A 327 14.90 -2.00 12.63
C VAL A 327 15.86 -2.80 13.51
N VAL A 328 17.04 -3.14 12.99
CA VAL A 328 18.10 -3.79 13.76
C VAL A 328 18.86 -2.75 14.57
N GLU A 329 18.74 -2.83 15.89
CA GLU A 329 19.45 -1.97 16.84
C GLU A 329 20.51 -2.78 17.61
N PRO A 330 21.74 -2.27 17.74
CA PRO A 330 22.71 -2.88 18.63
C PRO A 330 22.29 -2.68 20.09
N ARG A 331 22.11 -3.76 20.83
CA ARG A 331 22.00 -3.73 22.30
C ARG A 331 23.23 -4.37 22.93
N LEU A 332 23.77 -3.67 23.93
CA LEU A 332 24.73 -4.27 24.85
C LEU A 332 24.00 -5.32 25.69
N GLY A 333 24.55 -6.53 25.74
CA GLY A 333 24.02 -7.58 26.60
C GLY A 333 23.92 -7.10 28.05
N LYS A 334 22.75 -7.23 28.67
CA LYS A 334 22.55 -6.87 30.08
C LYS A 334 23.38 -7.83 30.93
N MET A 335 24.43 -7.32 31.58
CA MET A 335 25.19 -8.11 32.56
C MET A 335 24.27 -8.46 33.72
N THR A 336 23.96 -9.75 33.90
CA THR A 336 23.40 -10.25 35.15
C THR A 336 24.56 -10.62 36.06
N PHE A 337 24.82 -9.81 37.08
CA PHE A 337 25.70 -10.19 38.18
C PHE A 337 24.97 -11.26 39.01
N SER A 338 25.45 -12.51 38.94
CA SER A 338 24.96 -13.63 39.75
C SER A 338 25.72 -13.74 41.06
#